data_AF-A0A933Y290-F1
#
_entry.id   AF-A0A933Y290-F1
#
_cell.length_a   1.000
_cell.length_b   1.000
_cell.length_c   1.000
_cell.angle_alpha   90.00
_cell.angle_beta   90.00
_cell.angle_gamma   90.00
#
_symmetry.space_group_name_H-M   'P 1'
#
loop_
_entity.id
_entity.type
_entity.pdbx_description
1 polymer ?
#
loop_
_entity_poly.entity_id
_entity_poly.type
_entity_poly.pdbx_seq_one_letter_code
_entity_poly.pdbx_strand_id
1 'polypeptide(L)'
;MQLERTRIVDNAGYALYASTPAAIQLVACRIQGNSIGAAYIPGVGGTTTVNVDQCLFDANFGGNVGALWLVQCQSASITNTTFVHGQGSTAGDLYAVSTPAVTLANSIVWNDVGVGGPPIRLFNSTLTVSHSDIHGGPFVIVVGPTSTLNWGAGNLNADPLFVSEYGADGDPTTWADNVLTLGPGSPCVDAGDNAALASDFGDLDGDGDVLEPVPLDLALQPRRVDDPLVPDTGAGAAPIVDLGAYERQP
;
A
#
# COMPACT_ATOMS: atom_id res chain seq x y z
N MET A 1 8.23 -5.02 -15.86
CA MET A 1 8.30 -6.12 -14.88
C MET A 1 6.92 -6.24 -14.27
N GLN A 2 6.39 -7.44 -14.21
CA GLN A 2 5.06 -7.70 -13.69
C GLN A 2 5.19 -8.86 -12.71
N LEU A 3 4.76 -8.63 -11.48
CA LEU A 3 4.65 -9.63 -10.45
C LEU A 3 3.21 -9.70 -10.00
N GLU A 4 2.68 -10.91 -9.99
CA GLU A 4 1.29 -11.17 -9.65
C GLU A 4 1.27 -12.28 -8.62
N ARG A 5 0.49 -12.09 -7.55
CA ARG A 5 0.26 -13.12 -6.52
C ARG A 5 1.55 -13.71 -5.95
N THR A 6 2.62 -12.91 -5.95
CA THR A 6 3.96 -13.35 -5.59
C THR A 6 4.22 -13.03 -4.12
N ARG A 7 4.76 -14.02 -3.38
CA ARG A 7 5.23 -13.83 -2.01
C ARG A 7 6.75 -13.79 -1.99
N ILE A 8 7.33 -12.69 -1.52
CA ILE A 8 8.77 -12.44 -1.45
C ILE A 8 9.14 -12.15 0.01
N VAL A 9 9.95 -13.01 0.62
CA VAL A 9 10.22 -12.92 2.06
C VAL A 9 11.68 -13.12 2.43
N ASP A 10 12.08 -12.54 3.57
CA ASP A 10 13.35 -12.77 4.26
C ASP A 10 14.61 -12.58 3.41
N ASN A 11 14.60 -11.62 2.48
CA ASN A 11 15.78 -11.34 1.65
C ASN A 11 16.82 -10.52 2.43
N ALA A 12 18.09 -10.89 2.22
CA ALA A 12 19.24 -10.15 2.75
C ALA A 12 19.57 -8.85 1.98
N GLY A 13 18.89 -8.61 0.84
CA GLY A 13 18.97 -7.37 0.05
C GLY A 13 17.58 -6.80 -0.21
N TYR A 14 17.46 -5.80 -1.09
CA TYR A 14 16.13 -5.39 -1.58
C TYR A 14 15.43 -6.63 -2.17
N ALA A 15 14.20 -6.90 -1.74
CA ALA A 15 13.39 -7.99 -2.31
C ALA A 15 13.17 -7.79 -3.82
N LEU A 16 13.01 -6.53 -4.24
CA LEU A 16 12.88 -6.13 -5.63
C LEU A 16 13.87 -5.01 -5.97
N TYR A 17 14.76 -5.29 -6.92
CA TYR A 17 15.64 -4.29 -7.55
C TYR A 17 15.32 -4.21 -9.04
N ALA A 18 14.63 -3.15 -9.45
CA ALA A 18 14.14 -3.00 -10.81
C ALA A 18 15.02 -2.02 -11.60
N SER A 19 16.22 -2.41 -12.00
CA SER A 19 17.04 -1.58 -12.89
C SER A 19 16.47 -1.61 -14.31
N THR A 20 15.91 -0.48 -14.76
CA THR A 20 15.56 -0.15 -16.16
C THR A 20 14.18 -0.46 -16.76
N PRO A 21 13.12 -0.88 -16.04
CA PRO A 21 11.84 -1.11 -16.70
C PRO A 21 11.12 0.21 -17.06
N ALA A 22 10.46 0.21 -18.23
CA ALA A 22 9.52 1.27 -18.61
C ALA A 22 8.22 1.21 -17.78
N ALA A 23 7.82 0.01 -17.33
CA ALA A 23 6.65 -0.20 -16.49
C ALA A 23 6.91 -1.29 -15.44
N ILE A 24 6.45 -1.06 -14.21
CA ILE A 24 6.43 -2.01 -13.11
C ILE A 24 5.01 -2.18 -12.63
N GLN A 25 4.57 -3.43 -12.49
CA GLN A 25 3.27 -3.80 -11.94
C GLN A 25 3.49 -4.80 -10.82
N LEU A 26 3.04 -4.47 -9.62
CA LEU A 26 2.92 -5.37 -8.47
C LEU A 26 1.44 -5.52 -8.19
N VAL A 27 0.89 -6.72 -8.37
CA VAL A 27 -0.53 -6.99 -8.19
C VAL A 27 -0.67 -8.17 -7.23
N ALA A 28 -1.49 -8.03 -6.19
CA ALA A 28 -1.77 -9.09 -5.22
C ALA A 28 -0.49 -9.69 -4.58
N CYS A 29 0.57 -8.91 -4.42
CA CYS A 29 1.86 -9.41 -3.90
C CYS A 29 1.98 -9.26 -2.38
N ARG A 30 2.74 -10.15 -1.74
CA ARG A 30 3.14 -10.04 -0.33
C ARG A 30 4.65 -9.92 -0.24
N ILE A 31 5.16 -8.81 0.27
CA ILE A 31 6.58 -8.56 0.40
C ILE A 31 6.88 -8.29 1.87
N GLN A 32 7.52 -9.23 2.55
CA GLN A 32 7.59 -9.21 4.03
C GLN A 32 8.96 -9.62 4.57
N GLY A 33 9.38 -9.11 5.73
CA GLY A 33 10.58 -9.59 6.42
C GLY A 33 11.93 -9.26 5.78
N ASN A 34 11.98 -8.39 4.77
CA ASN A 34 13.22 -8.13 4.03
C ASN A 34 14.16 -7.20 4.82
N SER A 35 15.46 -7.45 4.82
CA SER A 35 16.43 -6.78 5.73
C SER A 35 17.09 -5.52 5.17
N ILE A 36 16.89 -5.20 3.88
CA ILE A 36 17.35 -3.95 3.24
C ILE A 36 16.22 -3.37 2.39
N GLY A 37 15.00 -3.37 2.93
CA GLY A 37 13.81 -2.85 2.28
C GLY A 37 13.14 -3.80 1.28
N ALA A 38 11.90 -3.51 0.93
CA ALA A 38 11.08 -4.34 0.05
C ALA A 38 11.39 -4.10 -1.43
N ALA A 39 11.33 -2.86 -1.89
CA ALA A 39 11.43 -2.55 -3.31
C ALA A 39 12.18 -1.23 -3.55
N TYR A 40 13.25 -1.31 -4.35
CA TYR A 40 13.93 -0.15 -4.90
C TYR A 40 13.74 -0.08 -6.42
N ILE A 41 13.14 1.04 -6.86
CA ILE A 41 12.77 1.30 -8.24
C ILE A 41 13.50 2.56 -8.73
N PRO A 42 14.68 2.39 -9.35
CA PRO A 42 15.34 3.45 -10.10
C PRO A 42 14.72 3.59 -11.50
N GLY A 43 13.91 4.62 -11.67
CA GLY A 43 13.33 5.02 -12.95
C GLY A 43 14.38 5.54 -13.93
N VAL A 44 14.16 5.27 -15.22
CA VAL A 44 15.06 5.72 -16.30
C VAL A 44 14.60 7.07 -16.82
N GLY A 45 15.20 8.15 -16.29
CA GLY A 45 14.99 9.50 -16.81
C GLY A 45 13.54 9.99 -16.81
N GLY A 46 12.70 9.55 -15.85
CA GLY A 46 11.31 9.98 -15.75
C GLY A 46 10.34 9.31 -16.71
N THR A 47 10.66 8.13 -17.25
CA THR A 47 9.77 7.35 -18.14
C THR A 47 9.11 6.15 -17.47
N THR A 48 9.64 5.70 -16.33
CA THR A 48 9.14 4.51 -15.63
C THR A 48 7.80 4.77 -14.96
N THR A 49 6.78 4.00 -15.29
CA THR A 49 5.50 3.96 -14.55
C THR A 49 5.49 2.80 -13.55
N VAL A 50 4.89 3.03 -12.39
CA VAL A 50 4.74 2.01 -11.35
C VAL A 50 3.26 1.87 -11.00
N ASN A 51 2.77 0.64 -10.97
CA ASN A 51 1.46 0.28 -10.45
C ASN A 51 1.65 -0.70 -9.30
N VAL A 52 1.10 -0.39 -8.14
CA VAL A 52 1.08 -1.26 -6.97
C VAL A 52 -0.36 -1.37 -6.54
N ASP A 53 -0.94 -2.55 -6.72
CA ASP A 53 -2.34 -2.80 -6.43
C ASP A 53 -2.47 -4.07 -5.59
N GLN A 54 -3.33 -4.02 -4.57
CA GLN A 54 -3.63 -5.18 -3.72
C GLN A 54 -2.41 -5.80 -3.05
N CYS A 55 -1.40 -4.99 -2.77
CA CYS A 55 -0.16 -5.50 -2.18
C CYS A 55 -0.17 -5.37 -0.66
N LEU A 56 0.60 -6.26 -0.02
CA LEU A 56 0.96 -6.16 1.39
C LEU A 56 2.47 -6.00 1.52
N PHE A 57 2.88 -4.92 2.17
CA PHE A 57 4.24 -4.69 2.63
C PHE A 57 4.24 -4.69 4.15
N ASP A 58 4.88 -5.70 4.75
CA ASP A 58 4.86 -5.89 6.20
C ASP A 58 6.25 -6.23 6.73
N ALA A 59 6.68 -5.51 7.76
CA ALA A 59 7.93 -5.78 8.48
C ALA A 59 9.13 -5.88 7.52
N ASN A 60 9.30 -4.86 6.67
CA ASN A 60 10.48 -4.73 5.84
C ASN A 60 11.42 -3.67 6.45
N PHE A 61 12.65 -4.07 6.73
CA PHE A 61 13.61 -3.34 7.55
C PHE A 61 14.83 -2.87 6.77
N GLY A 62 15.56 -1.94 7.39
CA GLY A 62 16.89 -1.55 6.98
C GLY A 62 16.91 -0.73 5.69
N GLY A 63 18.11 -0.55 5.16
CA GLY A 63 18.33 0.32 4.01
C GLY A 63 17.85 1.77 4.24
N ASN A 64 17.52 2.45 3.15
CA ASN A 64 16.98 3.81 3.22
C ASN A 64 15.47 3.81 3.45
N VAL A 65 14.76 2.81 2.92
CA VAL A 65 13.30 2.75 2.91
C VAL A 65 12.88 1.32 3.21
N GLY A 66 11.97 1.14 4.17
CA GLY A 66 11.48 -0.17 4.55
C GLY A 66 10.64 -0.80 3.43
N ALA A 67 9.64 -0.11 2.89
CA ALA A 67 8.82 -0.69 1.82
C ALA A 67 9.24 -0.25 0.40
N LEU A 68 8.70 0.86 -0.11
CA LEU A 68 8.78 1.26 -1.51
C LEU A 68 9.62 2.52 -1.71
N TRP A 69 10.75 2.38 -2.41
CA TRP A 69 11.61 3.48 -2.80
C TRP A 69 11.53 3.77 -4.30
N LEU A 70 10.91 4.90 -4.65
CA LEU A 70 10.76 5.40 -6.01
C LEU A 70 11.78 6.50 -6.29
N VAL A 71 12.54 6.37 -7.37
CA VAL A 71 13.54 7.37 -7.78
C VAL A 71 13.40 7.65 -9.26
N GLN A 72 13.10 8.89 -9.64
CA GLN A 72 13.01 9.33 -11.04
C GLN A 72 12.01 8.53 -11.89
N CYS A 73 10.92 8.06 -11.28
CA CYS A 73 9.79 7.50 -11.99
C CYS A 73 8.96 8.61 -12.64
N GLN A 74 8.29 8.32 -13.76
CA GLN A 74 7.30 9.22 -14.34
C GLN A 74 6.11 9.38 -13.39
N SER A 75 5.59 8.25 -12.90
CA SER A 75 4.44 8.19 -12.03
C SER A 75 4.41 6.88 -11.25
N ALA A 76 3.70 6.89 -10.13
CA ALA A 76 3.34 5.70 -9.37
C ALA A 76 1.88 5.75 -8.93
N SER A 77 1.11 4.72 -9.25
CA SER A 77 -0.24 4.51 -8.72
C SER A 77 -0.18 3.41 -7.67
N ILE A 78 -0.66 3.73 -6.47
CA ILE A 78 -0.72 2.81 -5.35
C ILE A 78 -2.18 2.75 -4.90
N THR A 79 -2.80 1.58 -5.06
CA THR A 79 -4.21 1.35 -4.77
C THR A 79 -4.39 0.10 -3.92
N ASN A 80 -5.40 0.08 -3.06
CA ASN A 80 -5.79 -1.14 -2.34
C ASN A 80 -4.62 -1.82 -1.62
N THR A 81 -3.66 -1.05 -1.10
CA THR A 81 -2.38 -1.58 -0.62
C THR A 81 -2.22 -1.28 0.86
N THR A 82 -1.67 -2.23 1.60
CA THR A 82 -1.36 -2.09 3.03
C THR A 82 0.14 -2.04 3.25
N PHE A 83 0.62 -0.97 3.87
CA PHE A 83 1.98 -0.82 4.36
C PHE A 83 1.95 -0.80 5.88
N VAL A 84 2.66 -1.73 6.51
CA VAL A 84 2.80 -1.80 7.96
C VAL A 84 4.21 -2.20 8.36
N HIS A 85 4.61 -1.75 9.54
CA HIS A 85 5.88 -2.13 10.19
C HIS A 85 7.14 -1.90 9.33
N GLY A 86 7.09 -1.01 8.32
CA GLY A 86 8.23 -0.68 7.48
C GLY A 86 9.25 0.18 8.23
N GLN A 87 10.52 -0.21 8.23
CA GLN A 87 11.58 0.57 8.88
C GLN A 87 12.74 0.84 7.92
N GLY A 88 12.98 2.11 7.63
CA GLY A 88 14.16 2.56 6.88
C GLY A 88 14.73 3.83 7.49
N SER A 89 16.01 4.12 7.23
CA SER A 89 16.67 5.31 7.81
C SER A 89 16.10 6.63 7.29
N THR A 90 15.52 6.62 6.09
CA THR A 90 15.00 7.80 5.39
C THR A 90 13.48 7.86 5.43
N ALA A 91 12.82 6.72 5.23
CA ALA A 91 11.37 6.56 5.39
C ALA A 91 11.05 5.12 5.81
N GLY A 92 9.95 4.92 6.53
CA GLY A 92 9.45 3.60 6.89
C GLY A 92 8.84 2.86 5.70
N ASP A 93 7.90 3.50 5.01
CA ASP A 93 7.09 2.83 3.99
C ASP A 93 7.38 3.37 2.59
N LEU A 94 7.12 4.64 2.34
CA LEU A 94 7.22 5.21 0.99
C LEU A 94 8.22 6.37 0.95
N TYR A 95 9.17 6.29 0.03
CA TYR A 95 9.98 7.44 -0.34
C TYR A 95 9.93 7.67 -1.85
N ALA A 96 9.45 8.85 -2.25
CA ALA A 96 9.44 9.27 -3.65
C ALA A 96 10.44 10.40 -3.91
N VAL A 97 11.37 10.18 -4.82
CA VAL A 97 12.43 11.13 -5.20
C VAL A 97 12.28 11.48 -6.68
N SER A 98 12.14 12.76 -7.01
CA SER A 98 11.98 13.23 -8.39
C SER A 98 10.91 12.47 -9.16
N THR A 99 9.79 12.14 -8.50
CA THR A 99 8.67 11.39 -9.07
C THR A 99 7.44 12.31 -9.04
N PRO A 100 7.10 12.95 -10.17
CA PRO A 100 6.20 14.11 -10.17
C PRO A 100 4.73 13.77 -9.95
N ALA A 101 4.34 12.49 -10.02
CA ALA A 101 2.96 12.05 -9.86
C ALA A 101 2.88 10.72 -9.11
N VAL A 102 2.72 10.77 -7.79
CA VAL A 102 2.41 9.60 -6.95
C VAL A 102 0.96 9.73 -6.46
N THR A 103 0.18 8.68 -6.63
CA THR A 103 -1.19 8.57 -6.07
C THR A 103 -1.24 7.44 -5.05
N LEU A 104 -1.94 7.67 -3.96
CA LEU A 104 -2.24 6.69 -2.92
C LEU A 104 -3.74 6.72 -2.66
N ALA A 105 -4.44 5.64 -2.99
CA ALA A 105 -5.88 5.54 -2.81
C ALA A 105 -6.31 4.18 -2.26
N ASN A 106 -7.43 4.13 -1.54
CA ASN A 106 -7.97 2.91 -0.92
C ASN A 106 -6.93 2.12 -0.12
N SER A 107 -5.95 2.81 0.48
CA SER A 107 -4.75 2.16 1.03
C SER A 107 -4.60 2.45 2.52
N ILE A 108 -3.85 1.60 3.21
CA ILE A 108 -3.52 1.75 4.62
C ILE A 108 -2.01 1.93 4.74
N VAL A 109 -1.57 2.99 5.42
CA VAL A 109 -0.18 3.19 5.84
C VAL A 109 -0.18 3.33 7.36
N TRP A 110 0.08 2.20 8.02
CA TRP A 110 -0.01 2.09 9.47
C TRP A 110 1.33 1.65 10.04
N ASN A 111 2.16 2.65 10.35
CA ASN A 111 3.54 2.43 10.74
C ASN A 111 3.80 3.10 12.09
N ASP A 112 3.65 2.32 13.14
CA ASP A 112 3.67 2.72 14.54
C ASP A 112 4.89 2.18 15.31
N VAL A 113 5.80 1.47 14.63
CA VAL A 113 6.95 0.78 15.23
C VAL A 113 8.06 1.68 15.81
N GLY A 114 7.88 3.00 15.86
CA GLY A 114 8.64 3.94 16.70
C GLY A 114 10.13 4.13 16.39
N VAL A 115 10.72 3.34 15.50
CA VAL A 115 12.13 3.40 15.09
C VAL A 115 12.25 3.52 13.57
N GLY A 116 12.77 4.65 13.09
CA GLY A 116 13.04 4.88 11.67
C GLY A 116 12.79 6.32 11.20
N GLY A 117 12.80 6.50 9.89
CA GLY A 117 12.30 7.71 9.23
C GLY A 117 10.76 7.81 9.30
N PRO A 118 10.18 8.92 8.82
CA PRO A 118 8.72 9.07 8.72
C PRO A 118 8.11 7.95 7.84
N PRO A 119 6.82 7.61 8.00
CA PRO A 119 6.17 6.60 7.16
C PRO A 119 6.27 6.94 5.68
N ILE A 120 6.06 8.22 5.34
CA ILE A 120 6.16 8.72 3.98
C ILE A 120 7.09 9.94 3.92
N ARG A 121 7.97 9.95 2.92
CA ARG A 121 8.81 11.11 2.57
C ARG A 121 8.70 11.45 1.08
N LEU A 122 8.76 12.74 0.76
CA LEU A 122 8.81 13.25 -0.60
C LEU A 122 10.03 14.16 -0.80
N PHE A 123 10.69 14.01 -1.94
CA PHE A 123 11.75 14.91 -2.39
C PHE A 123 11.59 15.20 -3.88
N ASN A 124 11.29 16.46 -4.24
CA ASN A 124 11.00 16.86 -5.62
C ASN A 124 9.88 16.02 -6.27
N SER A 125 8.85 15.69 -5.49
CA SER A 125 7.78 14.77 -5.88
C SER A 125 6.41 15.34 -5.49
N THR A 126 5.35 14.87 -6.13
CA THR A 126 3.98 15.18 -5.73
C THR A 126 3.28 13.91 -5.29
N LEU A 127 2.65 13.94 -4.12
CA LEU A 127 1.78 12.87 -3.63
C LEU A 127 0.35 13.39 -3.55
N THR A 128 -0.58 12.64 -4.12
CA THR A 128 -2.02 12.84 -3.91
C THR A 128 -2.57 11.65 -3.15
N VAL A 129 -3.22 11.92 -2.02
CA VAL A 129 -3.81 10.89 -1.14
C VAL A 129 -5.32 11.07 -1.09
N SER A 130 -6.10 10.00 -1.28
CA SER A 130 -7.57 10.02 -1.15
C SER A 130 -8.09 8.69 -0.63
N HIS A 131 -9.19 8.68 0.14
CA HIS A 131 -9.80 7.45 0.67
C HIS A 131 -8.74 6.48 1.20
N SER A 132 -7.82 6.93 2.05
CA SER A 132 -6.74 6.12 2.60
C SER A 132 -6.57 6.41 4.09
N ASP A 133 -6.16 5.40 4.85
CA ASP A 133 -5.86 5.56 6.28
C ASP A 133 -4.35 5.70 6.48
N ILE A 134 -3.93 6.80 7.10
CA ILE A 134 -2.51 7.05 7.38
C ILE A 134 -2.38 7.41 8.86
N HIS A 135 -1.61 6.60 9.60
CA HIS A 135 -1.35 6.84 11.01
C HIS A 135 -0.71 8.22 11.23
N GLY A 136 -1.36 9.09 12.00
CA GLY A 136 -0.95 10.48 12.23
C GLY A 136 -1.35 11.46 11.12
N GLY A 137 -2.03 10.98 10.07
CA GLY A 137 -2.57 11.78 8.97
C GLY A 137 -1.49 12.52 8.15
N PRO A 138 -1.79 13.69 7.58
CA PRO A 138 -0.84 14.40 6.71
C PRO A 138 0.37 14.95 7.49
N PHE A 139 0.28 15.07 8.82
CA PHE A 139 1.31 15.71 9.64
C PHE A 139 2.57 14.87 9.83
N VAL A 140 2.47 13.55 9.67
CA VAL A 140 3.62 12.63 9.75
C VAL A 140 4.35 12.50 8.41
N ILE A 141 3.78 13.00 7.32
CA ILE A 141 4.39 12.94 5.99
C ILE A 141 5.42 14.06 5.88
N VAL A 142 6.67 13.70 5.59
CA VAL A 142 7.72 14.70 5.37
C VAL A 142 7.73 15.14 3.91
N VAL A 143 7.27 16.37 3.68
CA VAL A 143 7.22 17.00 2.36
C VAL A 143 8.44 17.89 2.16
N GLY A 144 9.33 17.52 1.23
CA GLY A 144 10.52 18.31 0.92
C GLY A 144 10.18 19.68 0.31
N PRO A 145 11.11 20.66 0.31
CA PRO A 145 10.83 22.05 -0.07
C PRO A 145 10.24 22.29 -1.46
N THR A 146 10.52 21.39 -2.41
CA THR A 146 10.00 21.43 -3.79
C THR A 146 8.96 20.34 -4.06
N SER A 147 8.46 19.70 -3.00
CA SER A 147 7.47 18.64 -3.08
C SER A 147 6.08 19.17 -2.76
N THR A 148 5.05 18.48 -3.21
CA THR A 148 3.65 18.83 -2.95
C THR A 148 2.92 17.65 -2.34
N LEU A 149 2.13 17.90 -1.31
CA LEU A 149 1.14 16.95 -0.78
C LEU A 149 -0.25 17.48 -1.08
N ASN A 150 -1.00 16.77 -1.90
CA ASN A 150 -2.42 17.01 -2.13
C ASN A 150 -3.22 16.05 -1.25
N TRP A 151 -3.83 16.59 -0.20
CA TRP A 151 -4.69 15.82 0.70
C TRP A 151 -6.13 15.87 0.20
N GLY A 152 -6.57 14.80 -0.43
CA GLY A 152 -7.93 14.62 -0.94
C GLY A 152 -8.95 14.29 0.16
N ALA A 153 -10.18 14.01 -0.27
CA ALA A 153 -11.27 13.60 0.60
C ALA A 153 -11.17 12.13 1.01
N GLY A 154 -11.96 11.74 2.01
CA GLY A 154 -12.09 10.34 2.46
C GLY A 154 -10.90 9.78 3.24
N ASN A 155 -9.84 10.56 3.44
CA ASN A 155 -8.68 10.08 4.19
C ASN A 155 -8.98 9.97 5.69
N LEU A 156 -8.48 8.91 6.31
CA LEU A 156 -8.61 8.60 7.72
C LEU A 156 -7.28 8.76 8.45
N ASN A 157 -7.40 8.81 9.77
CA ASN A 157 -6.31 8.67 10.73
C ASN A 157 -6.92 8.01 11.97
N ALA A 158 -7.26 6.75 11.82
CA ALA A 158 -7.91 5.96 12.86
C ALA A 158 -7.28 4.57 12.89
N ASP A 159 -7.29 3.92 14.05
CA ASP A 159 -6.76 2.56 14.16
C ASP A 159 -7.52 1.63 13.20
N PRO A 160 -6.85 0.94 12.25
CA PRO A 160 -7.49 0.00 11.33
C PRO A 160 -8.10 -1.21 12.03
N LEU A 161 -7.82 -1.42 13.33
CA LEU A 161 -8.29 -2.55 14.12
C LEU A 161 -7.97 -3.88 13.44
N PHE A 162 -6.71 -4.08 13.03
CA PHE A 162 -6.26 -5.37 12.51
C PHE A 162 -6.53 -6.49 13.53
N VAL A 163 -6.92 -7.68 13.05
CA VAL A 163 -7.31 -8.80 13.91
C VAL A 163 -6.21 -9.20 14.90
N SER A 164 -4.95 -9.18 14.48
CA SER A 164 -3.80 -9.43 15.34
C SER A 164 -2.55 -8.77 14.73
N GLU A 165 -2.42 -7.46 14.90
CA GLU A 165 -1.39 -6.65 14.25
C GLU A 165 0.04 -7.15 14.51
N TYR A 166 0.36 -7.52 15.76
CA TYR A 166 1.70 -7.97 16.18
C TYR A 166 1.76 -9.48 16.47
N GLY A 167 0.83 -10.24 15.86
CA GLY A 167 0.82 -11.69 16.00
C GLY A 167 0.68 -12.20 17.43
N ALA A 168 1.04 -13.46 17.63
CA ALA A 168 1.01 -14.14 18.92
C ALA A 168 2.28 -13.90 19.75
N ASP A 169 3.40 -13.57 19.11
CA ASP A 169 4.65 -13.23 19.78
C ASP A 169 4.68 -11.77 20.31
N GLY A 170 3.80 -10.91 19.82
CA GLY A 170 3.70 -9.50 20.21
C GLY A 170 4.83 -8.64 19.63
N ASP A 171 5.54 -9.14 18.62
CA ASP A 171 6.65 -8.44 17.98
C ASP A 171 6.22 -7.98 16.56
N PRO A 172 6.00 -6.68 16.33
CA PRO A 172 5.64 -6.18 15.00
C PRO A 172 6.72 -6.43 13.95
N THR A 173 7.95 -6.78 14.36
CA THR A 173 9.05 -7.02 13.45
C THR A 173 9.09 -8.45 12.88
N THR A 174 8.28 -9.37 13.43
CA THR A 174 8.13 -10.74 12.95
C THR A 174 6.82 -10.89 12.18
N TRP A 175 6.90 -10.67 10.87
CA TRP A 175 5.76 -10.66 9.96
C TRP A 175 4.92 -11.96 9.89
N ALA A 176 5.45 -13.10 10.38
CA ALA A 176 4.96 -14.43 10.03
C ALA A 176 3.61 -14.79 10.68
N ASP A 177 3.32 -14.26 11.86
CA ASP A 177 2.10 -14.50 12.63
C ASP A 177 1.17 -13.26 12.73
N ASN A 178 1.56 -12.14 12.13
CA ASN A 178 0.71 -10.96 11.96
C ASN A 178 -0.55 -11.29 11.15
N VAL A 179 -1.71 -10.84 11.63
CA VAL A 179 -3.01 -10.98 10.97
C VAL A 179 -3.56 -9.59 10.65
N LEU A 180 -3.29 -9.16 9.42
CA LEU A 180 -3.53 -7.79 8.93
C LEU A 180 -4.84 -7.65 8.13
N THR A 181 -5.78 -8.57 8.34
CA THR A 181 -7.18 -8.38 7.93
C THR A 181 -7.90 -7.48 8.94
N LEU A 182 -8.92 -6.75 8.49
CA LEU A 182 -9.68 -5.82 9.34
C LEU A 182 -10.58 -6.59 10.33
N GLY A 183 -10.58 -6.13 11.58
CA GLY A 183 -11.44 -6.65 12.65
C GLY A 183 -12.85 -6.02 12.64
N PRO A 184 -13.78 -6.57 13.44
CA PRO A 184 -15.12 -6.00 13.59
C PRO A 184 -15.09 -4.54 14.07
N GLY A 185 -15.88 -3.68 13.43
CA GLY A 185 -15.99 -2.26 13.78
C GLY A 185 -14.79 -1.41 13.35
N SER A 186 -13.89 -1.94 12.52
CA SER A 186 -12.81 -1.18 11.91
C SER A 186 -13.35 0.04 11.14
N PRO A 187 -12.74 1.22 11.30
CA PRO A 187 -13.09 2.41 10.51
C PRO A 187 -12.66 2.29 9.03
N CYS A 188 -11.83 1.30 8.70
CA CYS A 188 -11.39 1.02 7.34
C CYS A 188 -12.40 0.16 6.55
N VAL A 189 -13.42 -0.40 7.21
CA VAL A 189 -14.49 -1.18 6.57
C VAL A 189 -15.49 -0.23 5.90
N ASP A 190 -15.92 -0.55 4.68
CA ASP A 190 -16.87 0.24 3.88
C ASP A 190 -16.49 1.74 3.74
N ALA A 191 -15.19 2.02 3.68
CA ALA A 191 -14.63 3.39 3.71
C ALA A 191 -13.87 3.80 2.43
N GLY A 192 -13.67 2.89 1.48
CA GLY A 192 -12.96 3.13 0.24
C GLY A 192 -13.79 3.78 -0.87
N ASP A 193 -13.15 4.04 -2.01
CA ASP A 193 -13.77 4.56 -3.22
C ASP A 193 -13.86 3.49 -4.30
N ASN A 194 -15.07 3.07 -4.64
CA ASN A 194 -15.32 2.05 -5.66
C ASN A 194 -14.82 2.47 -7.05
N ALA A 195 -14.74 3.77 -7.34
CA ALA A 195 -14.24 4.27 -8.61
C ALA A 195 -12.71 4.28 -8.69
N ALA A 196 -12.01 4.10 -7.57
CA ALA A 196 -10.55 4.05 -7.50
C ALA A 196 -10.00 2.62 -7.58
N LEU A 197 -10.86 1.60 -7.72
CA LEU A 197 -10.42 0.24 -8.02
C LEU A 197 -9.70 0.19 -9.36
N ALA A 198 -8.53 -0.47 -9.36
CA ALA A 198 -7.79 -0.72 -10.58
C ALA A 198 -8.53 -1.75 -11.46
N SER A 199 -8.25 -1.71 -12.75
CA SER A 199 -8.68 -2.77 -13.68
C SER A 199 -8.00 -4.10 -13.33
N ASP A 200 -8.67 -5.22 -13.55
CA ASP A 200 -8.15 -6.57 -13.33
C ASP A 200 -7.10 -6.98 -14.37
N PHE A 201 -5.97 -6.28 -14.41
CA PHE A 201 -4.93 -6.50 -15.41
C PHE A 201 -4.35 -7.93 -15.37
N GLY A 202 -4.46 -8.60 -14.22
CA GLY A 202 -3.93 -9.93 -13.97
C GLY A 202 -4.92 -11.07 -14.21
N ASP A 203 -6.16 -10.80 -14.64
CA ASP A 203 -7.23 -11.81 -14.78
C ASP A 203 -7.33 -12.67 -13.51
N LEU A 204 -7.50 -12.00 -12.36
CA LEU A 204 -7.29 -12.60 -11.04
C LEU A 204 -8.27 -13.74 -10.73
N ASP A 205 -9.46 -13.70 -11.31
CA ASP A 205 -10.48 -14.75 -11.19
C ASP A 205 -10.52 -15.72 -12.39
N GLY A 206 -9.83 -15.40 -13.49
CA GLY A 206 -9.61 -16.29 -14.63
C GLY A 206 -10.77 -16.36 -15.60
N ASP A 207 -11.64 -15.34 -15.63
CA ASP A 207 -12.79 -15.26 -16.53
C ASP A 207 -12.46 -14.61 -17.90
N GLY A 208 -11.30 -13.94 -17.99
CA GLY A 208 -10.77 -13.29 -19.18
C GLY A 208 -11.15 -11.82 -19.37
N ASP A 209 -11.90 -11.20 -18.46
CA ASP A 209 -12.24 -9.77 -18.48
C ASP A 209 -11.22 -8.92 -17.70
N VAL A 210 -10.11 -8.57 -18.36
CA VAL A 210 -9.05 -7.76 -17.71
C VAL A 210 -9.35 -6.27 -17.57
N LEU A 211 -10.55 -5.83 -18.00
CA LEU A 211 -10.94 -4.41 -17.99
C LEU A 211 -11.94 -4.09 -16.89
N GLU A 212 -12.51 -5.09 -16.24
CA GLU A 212 -13.38 -4.87 -15.09
C GLU A 212 -12.59 -4.41 -13.85
N PRO A 213 -13.24 -3.76 -12.87
CA PRO A 213 -12.62 -3.49 -11.58
C PRO A 213 -12.22 -4.80 -10.91
N VAL A 214 -11.05 -4.84 -10.30
CA VAL A 214 -10.50 -6.05 -9.68
C VAL A 214 -11.51 -6.81 -8.81
N PRO A 215 -11.84 -8.08 -9.15
CA PRO A 215 -12.96 -8.79 -8.53
C PRO A 215 -12.63 -9.41 -7.18
N LEU A 216 -11.34 -9.70 -6.93
CA LEU A 216 -10.86 -10.44 -5.76
C LEU A 216 -9.85 -9.63 -4.96
N ASP A 217 -9.81 -9.76 -3.64
CA ASP A 217 -8.80 -9.16 -2.76
C ASP A 217 -7.50 -10.00 -2.67
N LEU A 218 -6.56 -9.58 -1.81
CA LEU A 218 -5.29 -10.30 -1.59
C LEU A 218 -5.48 -11.72 -0.98
N ALA A 219 -6.63 -12.02 -0.39
CA ALA A 219 -7.00 -13.35 0.11
C ALA A 219 -7.81 -14.16 -0.91
N LEU A 220 -8.02 -13.63 -2.13
CA LEU A 220 -8.86 -14.21 -3.18
C LEU A 220 -10.33 -14.33 -2.76
N GLN A 221 -10.79 -13.42 -1.92
CA GLN A 221 -12.20 -13.25 -1.57
C GLN A 221 -12.80 -12.10 -2.40
N PRO A 222 -14.12 -12.02 -2.58
CA PRO A 222 -14.74 -10.93 -3.31
C PRO A 222 -14.28 -9.57 -2.75
N ARG A 223 -13.87 -8.66 -3.64
CA ARG A 223 -13.32 -7.36 -3.27
C ARG A 223 -14.37 -6.33 -2.82
N ARG A 224 -15.64 -6.70 -2.85
CA ARG A 224 -16.79 -5.85 -2.53
C ARG A 224 -17.78 -6.65 -1.70
N VAL A 225 -17.71 -6.52 -0.38
CA VAL A 225 -18.57 -7.24 0.56
C VAL A 225 -19.06 -6.27 1.64
N ASP A 226 -20.38 -6.09 1.68
CA ASP A 226 -21.05 -5.18 2.60
C ASP A 226 -20.98 -5.73 4.04
N ASP A 227 -20.49 -4.94 5.00
CA ASP A 227 -20.75 -5.19 6.42
C ASP A 227 -21.96 -4.37 6.88
N PRO A 228 -23.16 -4.97 6.99
CA PRO A 228 -24.38 -4.23 7.34
C PRO A 228 -24.37 -3.64 8.76
N LEU A 229 -23.37 -3.96 9.58
CA LEU A 229 -23.18 -3.40 10.92
C LEU A 229 -22.22 -2.20 10.94
N VAL A 230 -21.50 -1.93 9.86
CA VAL A 230 -20.62 -0.77 9.69
C VAL A 230 -21.32 0.26 8.79
N PRO A 231 -21.32 1.55 9.13
CA PRO A 231 -21.85 2.56 8.22
C PRO A 231 -20.95 2.72 6.99
N ASP A 232 -21.56 2.70 5.80
CA ASP A 232 -20.97 3.16 4.55
C ASP A 232 -20.42 4.60 4.69
N THR A 233 -19.10 4.74 4.75
CA THR A 233 -18.43 6.04 4.81
C THR A 233 -17.64 6.38 3.54
N GLY A 234 -17.42 5.38 2.70
CA GLY A 234 -16.72 5.52 1.43
C GLY A 234 -17.56 6.12 0.30
N ALA A 235 -17.03 6.03 -0.92
CA ALA A 235 -17.62 6.61 -2.11
C ALA A 235 -18.04 5.54 -3.13
N GLY A 236 -19.29 5.63 -3.60
CA GLY A 236 -19.84 4.73 -4.60
C GLY A 236 -21.19 4.16 -4.20
N ALA A 237 -21.70 3.21 -4.99
CA ALA A 237 -22.86 2.42 -4.61
C ALA A 237 -22.41 1.18 -3.84
N ALA A 238 -23.07 0.88 -2.72
CA ALA A 238 -22.86 -0.33 -1.94
C ALA A 238 -22.95 -1.60 -2.82
N PRO A 239 -22.16 -2.66 -2.53
CA PRO A 239 -21.15 -2.73 -1.46
C PRO A 239 -19.96 -1.79 -1.71
N ILE A 240 -19.50 -1.11 -0.67
CA ILE A 240 -18.33 -0.21 -0.70
C ILE A 240 -17.09 -1.05 -0.38
N VAL A 241 -15.97 -0.75 -1.01
CA VAL A 241 -14.72 -1.46 -0.72
C VAL A 241 -14.09 -1.03 0.59
N ASP A 242 -13.40 -1.95 1.24
CA ASP A 242 -12.55 -1.66 2.37
C ASP A 242 -11.24 -1.01 1.94
N LEU A 243 -10.63 -0.28 2.87
CA LEU A 243 -9.27 0.24 2.72
C LEU A 243 -8.24 -0.89 2.88
N GLY A 244 -7.16 -0.82 2.09
CA GLY A 244 -6.02 -1.71 2.20
C GLY A 244 -6.12 -2.96 1.32
N ALA A 245 -5.28 -3.95 1.61
CA ALA A 245 -5.08 -5.13 0.75
C ALA A 245 -6.21 -6.17 0.83
N TYR A 246 -6.99 -6.16 1.91
CA TYR A 246 -8.00 -7.17 2.20
C TYR A 246 -9.39 -6.55 2.27
N GLU A 247 -10.39 -7.33 1.86
CA GLU A 247 -11.81 -7.05 2.10
C GLU A 247 -12.27 -7.89 3.29
N ARG A 248 -12.89 -7.27 4.28
CA ARG A 248 -13.44 -7.97 5.44
C ARG A 248 -14.59 -8.87 5.00
N GLN A 249 -14.52 -10.12 5.44
CA GLN A 249 -15.60 -11.09 5.28
C GLN A 249 -16.38 -11.16 6.61
N PRO A 250 -17.64 -10.70 6.67
CA PRO A 250 -18.43 -10.62 7.91
C PRO A 250 -18.81 -11.96 8.53
#